data_AF-A0A4Q6I6G7-F1
#
_entry.id   AF-A0A4Q6I6G7-F1
#
_cell.length_a   1.000
_cell.length_b   1.000
_cell.length_c   1.000
_cell.angle_alpha   90.00
_cell.angle_beta   90.00
_cell.angle_gamma   90.00
#
_symmetry.space_group_name_H-M   'P 1'
#
loop_
_entity.id
_entity.type
_entity.pdbx_description
1 polymer ?
#
loop_
_entity_poly.entity_id
_entity_poly.type
_entity_poly.pdbx_seq_one_letter_code
_entity_poly.pdbx_strand_id
1 'polypeptide(L)'
;MTGNFSNKEKAFIQQKKLDEFSYTIDDIMTKYQIKFENKMEDITSNFLMNFQHSLEQELISLIKKIYSNNSQKLNKYLIEQLLNPSSLQSLNQQEKDIIAKIFNKISFSILENLVF
;
A
#
# COMPACT_ATOMS: atom_id res chain seq x y z
N MET A 1 18.70 -74.38 -23.48
CA MET A 1 19.27 -73.04 -23.18
C MET A 1 18.28 -71.90 -23.41
N THR A 2 16.96 -72.10 -23.26
CA THR A 2 15.93 -71.09 -23.59
C THR A 2 15.41 -70.29 -22.39
N GLY A 3 15.58 -70.79 -21.17
CA GLY A 3 15.10 -70.12 -19.95
C GLY A 3 15.81 -68.80 -19.60
N ASN A 4 17.05 -68.60 -20.05
CA ASN A 4 17.85 -67.42 -19.71
C ASN A 4 17.52 -66.18 -20.56
N PHE A 5 17.01 -66.36 -21.79
CA PHE A 5 16.61 -65.25 -22.67
C PHE A 5 15.23 -64.70 -22.30
N SER A 6 14.27 -65.58 -21.98
CA SER A 6 12.91 -65.17 -21.58
C SER A 6 12.90 -64.35 -20.27
N ASN A 7 13.77 -64.69 -19.30
CA ASN A 7 13.87 -63.92 -18.06
C ASN A 7 14.54 -62.55 -18.25
N LYS A 8 15.52 -62.43 -19.16
CA LYS A 8 16.15 -61.14 -19.49
C LYS A 8 15.19 -60.19 -20.22
N GLU A 9 14.36 -60.73 -21.12
CA GLU A 9 13.35 -59.95 -21.83
C GLU A 9 12.24 -59.43 -20.89
N LYS A 10 11.78 -60.28 -19.95
CA LYS A 10 10.84 -59.85 -18.90
C LYS A 10 11.44 -58.77 -17.99
N ALA A 11 12.70 -58.91 -17.59
CA ALA A 11 13.39 -57.91 -16.78
C ALA A 11 13.56 -56.58 -17.53
N PHE A 12 13.89 -56.61 -18.82
CA PHE A 12 13.99 -55.42 -19.67
C PHE A 12 12.63 -54.68 -19.81
N ILE A 13 11.54 -55.44 -20.02
CA ILE A 13 10.18 -54.85 -20.11
C ILE A 13 9.75 -54.25 -18.76
N GLN A 14 10.10 -54.88 -17.64
CA GLN A 14 9.81 -54.34 -16.30
C GLN A 14 10.62 -53.07 -16.01
N GLN A 15 11.90 -53.05 -16.37
CA GLN A 15 12.74 -51.86 -16.23
C GLN A 15 12.18 -50.70 -17.06
N LYS A 16 11.82 -50.94 -18.32
CA LYS A 16 11.21 -49.91 -19.18
C LYS A 16 9.94 -49.31 -18.58
N LYS A 17 9.08 -50.15 -17.98
CA LYS A 17 7.86 -49.68 -17.29
C LYS A 17 8.17 -48.86 -16.04
N LEU A 18 9.22 -49.21 -15.29
CA LEU A 18 9.67 -48.43 -14.15
C LEU A 18 10.25 -47.09 -14.59
N ASP A 19 11.00 -47.05 -15.68
CA ASP A 19 11.53 -45.82 -16.25
C ASP A 19 10.38 -44.91 -16.72
N GLU A 20 9.41 -45.44 -17.48
CA GLU A 20 8.21 -44.69 -17.91
C GLU A 20 7.40 -44.16 -16.71
N PHE A 21 7.25 -44.96 -15.65
CA PHE A 21 6.61 -44.53 -14.42
C PHE A 21 7.39 -43.40 -13.73
N SER A 22 8.72 -43.54 -13.61
CA SER A 22 9.59 -42.52 -13.04
C SER A 22 9.48 -41.20 -13.82
N TYR A 23 9.56 -41.26 -15.15
CA TYR A 23 9.37 -40.10 -16.01
C TYR A 23 8.01 -39.43 -15.81
N THR A 24 6.95 -40.23 -15.64
CA THR A 24 5.61 -39.70 -15.38
C THR A 24 5.55 -38.99 -14.03
N ILE A 25 6.19 -39.54 -12.99
CA ILE A 25 6.28 -38.91 -11.67
C ILE A 25 7.07 -37.59 -11.76
N ASP A 26 8.20 -37.58 -12.46
CA ASP A 26 9.03 -36.38 -12.62
C ASP A 26 8.30 -35.26 -13.39
N ASP A 27 7.57 -35.62 -14.46
CA ASP A 27 6.74 -34.69 -15.22
C ASP A 27 5.61 -34.10 -14.36
N ILE A 28 4.92 -34.95 -13.60
CA ILE A 28 3.88 -34.52 -12.65
C ILE A 28 4.49 -33.58 -11.60
N MET A 29 5.61 -33.97 -10.98
CA MET A 29 6.29 -33.19 -9.96
C MET A 29 6.67 -31.81 -10.49
N THR A 30 7.30 -31.76 -11.67
CA THR A 30 7.71 -30.52 -12.32
C THR A 30 6.51 -29.61 -12.62
N LYS A 31 5.42 -30.17 -13.16
CA LYS A 31 4.19 -29.39 -13.45
C LYS A 31 3.59 -28.78 -12.20
N TYR A 32 3.53 -29.54 -11.10
CA TYR A 32 2.96 -29.04 -9.85
C TYR A 32 3.89 -28.04 -9.15
N GLN A 33 5.20 -28.23 -9.25
CA GLN A 33 6.17 -27.28 -8.72
C GLN A 33 6.06 -25.93 -9.43
N ILE A 34 6.06 -25.90 -10.76
CA ILE A 34 5.87 -24.65 -11.54
C ILE A 34 4.53 -23.98 -11.19
N LYS A 35 3.46 -24.77 -11.09
CA LYS A 35 2.13 -24.24 -10.71
C LYS A 35 2.13 -23.64 -9.30
N PHE A 36 2.87 -24.23 -8.38
CA PHE A 36 3.02 -23.72 -7.03
C PHE A 36 3.82 -22.41 -7.02
N GLU A 37 4.97 -22.38 -7.69
CA GLU A 37 5.83 -21.20 -7.82
C GLU A 37 5.06 -20.01 -8.41
N ASN A 38 4.37 -20.20 -9.54
CA ASN A 38 3.57 -19.14 -10.16
C ASN A 38 2.46 -18.62 -9.22
N LYS A 39 1.76 -19.52 -8.51
CA LYS A 39 0.74 -19.11 -7.53
C LYS A 39 1.34 -18.32 -6.37
N MET A 40 2.52 -18.70 -5.90
CA MET A 40 3.21 -17.99 -4.82
C MET A 40 3.67 -16.61 -5.28
N GLU A 41 4.14 -16.48 -6.51
CA GLU A 41 4.49 -15.20 -7.13
C GLU A 41 3.26 -14.31 -7.25
N ASP A 42 2.14 -14.82 -7.77
CA ASP A 42 0.87 -14.09 -7.86
C ASP A 42 0.37 -13.61 -6.50
N ILE A 43 0.42 -14.47 -5.47
CA ILE A 43 0.04 -14.11 -4.10
C ILE A 43 0.95 -12.99 -3.57
N THR A 44 2.26 -13.12 -3.77
CA THR A 44 3.25 -12.14 -3.28
C THR A 44 3.08 -10.80 -3.97
N SER A 45 2.93 -10.80 -5.30
CA SER A 45 2.72 -9.59 -6.10
C SER A 45 1.45 -8.86 -5.68
N ASN A 46 0.33 -9.58 -5.56
CA ASN A 46 -0.94 -9.01 -5.10
C ASN A 46 -0.85 -8.46 -3.68
N PHE A 47 -0.20 -9.17 -2.76
CA PHE A 47 0.03 -8.70 -1.39
C PHE A 47 0.84 -7.40 -1.37
N LEU A 48 1.95 -7.35 -2.10
CA LEU A 48 2.81 -6.17 -2.17
C LEU A 48 2.08 -4.97 -2.78
N MET A 49 1.33 -5.17 -3.85
CA MET A 49 0.55 -4.10 -4.47
C MET A 49 -0.52 -3.56 -3.52
N ASN A 50 -1.26 -4.43 -2.84
CA ASN A 50 -2.29 -4.03 -1.88
C ASN A 50 -1.68 -3.33 -0.66
N PHE A 51 -0.54 -3.82 -0.17
CA PHE A 51 0.19 -3.20 0.93
C PHE A 51 0.69 -1.80 0.55
N GLN A 52 1.32 -1.66 -0.62
CA GLN A 52 1.79 -0.37 -1.14
C GLN A 52 0.63 0.62 -1.25
N HIS A 53 -0.50 0.21 -1.86
CA HIS A 53 -1.66 1.07 -2.00
C HIS A 53 -2.23 1.51 -0.65
N SER A 54 -2.33 0.58 0.31
CA SER A 54 -2.82 0.88 1.67
C SER A 54 -1.91 1.88 2.38
N LEU A 55 -0.59 1.68 2.28
CA LEU A 55 0.40 2.58 2.85
C LEU A 55 0.32 3.98 2.23
N GLU A 56 0.16 4.07 0.91
CA GLU A 56 0.01 5.34 0.20
C GLU A 56 -1.23 6.11 0.70
N GLN A 57 -2.38 5.43 0.84
CA GLN A 57 -3.59 6.05 1.38
C GLN A 57 -3.44 6.52 2.83
N GLU A 58 -2.79 5.72 3.67
CA GLU A 58 -2.49 6.11 5.06
C GLU A 58 -1.56 7.32 5.14
N LEU A 59 -0.51 7.36 4.32
CA LEU A 59 0.42 8.48 4.25
C LEU A 59 -0.27 9.76 3.76
N ILE A 60 -1.08 9.69 2.71
CA ILE A 60 -1.88 10.83 2.23
C ILE A 60 -2.82 11.34 3.32
N SER A 61 -3.50 10.42 4.02
CA SER A 61 -4.40 10.76 5.14
C SER A 61 -3.64 11.46 6.28
N LEU A 62 -2.46 10.94 6.64
CA LEU A 62 -1.61 11.53 7.67
C LEU A 62 -1.12 12.93 7.29
N ILE A 63 -0.63 13.11 6.07
CA ILE A 63 -0.18 14.41 5.55
C ILE A 63 -1.33 15.43 5.60
N LYS A 64 -2.52 15.04 5.13
CA LYS A 64 -3.72 15.90 5.19
C LYS A 64 -4.08 16.30 6.61
N LYS A 65 -4.02 15.36 7.56
CA LYS A 65 -4.29 15.63 8.99
C LYS A 65 -3.26 16.58 9.59
N ILE A 66 -1.97 16.35 9.35
CA ILE A 66 -0.88 17.21 9.84
C ILE A 66 -1.04 18.62 9.26
N TYR A 67 -1.26 18.73 7.95
CA TYR A 67 -1.47 20.01 7.29
C TYR A 67 -2.67 20.77 7.86
N SER A 68 -3.84 20.11 7.96
CA SER A 68 -5.06 20.72 8.50
C SER A 68 -4.86 21.22 9.93
N ASN A 69 -4.26 20.41 10.80
CA ASN A 69 -3.97 20.77 12.19
C ASN A 69 -2.98 21.94 12.28
N ASN A 70 -1.91 21.93 11.49
CA ASN A 70 -0.91 22.99 11.49
C ASN A 70 -1.49 24.31 10.95
N SER A 71 -2.29 24.25 9.89
CA SER A 71 -3.01 25.38 9.33
C SER A 71 -3.96 26.02 10.35
N GLN A 72 -4.76 25.19 11.06
CA GLN A 72 -5.64 25.66 12.12
C GLN A 72 -4.88 26.32 13.28
N LYS A 73 -3.78 25.70 13.74
CA LYS A 73 -2.94 26.25 14.82
C LYS A 73 -2.29 27.57 14.42
N LEU A 74 -1.73 27.64 13.22
CA LEU A 74 -1.12 28.86 12.69
C LEU A 74 -2.15 29.97 12.58
N ASN A 75 -3.31 29.70 12.00
CA ASN A 75 -4.37 30.69 11.83
C ASN A 75 -4.89 31.20 13.19
N LYS A 76 -5.06 30.32 14.18
CA LYS A 76 -5.40 30.72 15.55
C LYS A 76 -4.36 31.68 16.14
N TYR A 77 -3.08 31.31 16.04
CA TYR A 77 -1.97 32.15 16.51
C TYR A 77 -1.96 33.52 15.81
N LEU A 78 -2.18 33.56 14.49
CA LEU A 78 -2.19 34.81 13.75
C LEU A 78 -3.37 35.72 14.14
N ILE A 79 -4.56 35.17 14.41
CA ILE A 79 -5.69 35.95 14.94
C ILE A 79 -5.37 36.49 16.33
N GLU A 80 -4.78 35.68 17.21
CA GLU A 80 -4.36 36.14 18.54
C GLU A 80 -3.38 37.31 18.42
N GLN A 81 -2.37 37.21 17.54
CA GLN A 81 -1.42 38.31 17.29
C GLN A 81 -2.08 39.53 16.65
N LEU A 82 -3.06 39.33 15.76
CA LEU A 82 -3.79 40.42 15.12
C LEU A 82 -4.62 41.22 16.13
N LEU A 83 -5.23 40.55 17.11
CA LEU A 83 -6.11 41.16 18.10
C LEU A 83 -5.39 41.63 19.37
N ASN A 84 -4.13 41.25 19.57
CA ASN A 84 -3.31 41.63 20.72
C ASN A 84 -2.97 43.14 20.83
N PRO A 85 -2.80 43.92 19.73
CA PRO A 85 -2.43 45.33 19.81
C PRO A 85 -3.42 46.14 20.65
N SER A 86 -2.88 47.07 21.45
CA SER A 86 -3.64 47.90 22.39
C SER A 86 -4.74 48.74 21.72
N SER A 87 -4.56 49.12 20.45
CA SER A 87 -5.57 49.81 19.64
C SER A 87 -6.80 48.96 19.30
N LEU A 88 -6.69 47.64 19.34
CA LEU A 88 -7.77 46.68 19.04
C LEU A 88 -8.34 46.05 20.32
N GLN A 89 -7.67 46.21 21.46
CA GLN A 89 -8.20 45.75 22.75
C GLN A 89 -9.48 46.50 23.17
N SER A 90 -9.61 47.78 22.76
CA SER A 90 -10.78 48.62 22.99
C SER A 90 -12.02 48.19 22.18
N LEU A 91 -11.85 47.34 21.16
CA LEU A 91 -12.97 46.80 20.39
C LEU A 91 -13.82 45.85 21.25
N ASN A 92 -15.13 45.90 21.04
CA ASN A 92 -16.06 44.97 21.64
C ASN A 92 -15.92 43.57 21.00
N GLN A 93 -16.55 42.55 21.62
CA GLN A 93 -16.43 41.17 21.16
C GLN A 93 -16.96 40.97 19.73
N GLN A 94 -18.07 41.63 19.36
CA GLN A 94 -18.64 41.50 18.01
C GLN A 94 -17.69 42.05 16.94
N GLU A 95 -17.03 43.18 17.20
CA GLU A 95 -16.04 43.77 16.30
C GLU A 95 -14.82 42.85 16.13
N LYS A 96 -14.32 42.30 17.24
CA LYS A 96 -13.22 41.32 17.22
C LYS A 96 -13.60 40.06 16.44
N ASP A 97 -14.82 39.57 16.60
CA ASP A 97 -15.33 38.40 15.87
C ASP A 97 -15.46 38.68 14.37
N ILE A 98 -15.86 39.89 13.95
CA ILE A 98 -15.91 40.28 12.54
C ILE A 98 -14.50 40.32 11.94
N ILE A 99 -13.54 40.93 12.63
CA ILE A 99 -12.14 40.98 12.20
C ILE A 99 -11.57 39.55 12.06
N ALA A 100 -11.79 38.70 13.06
CA ALA A 100 -11.37 37.30 13.03
C ALA A 100 -12.01 36.54 11.85
N LYS A 101 -13.30 36.77 11.55
CA LYS A 101 -13.97 36.16 10.38
C LYS A 101 -13.37 36.62 9.06
N ILE A 102 -13.09 37.91 8.90
CA ILE A 102 -12.46 38.45 7.68
C ILE A 102 -11.07 37.86 7.52
N PHE A 103 -10.27 37.87 8.59
CA PHE A 103 -8.93 37.31 8.59
C PHE A 103 -8.96 35.81 8.27
N ASN A 104 -9.84 35.04 8.90
CA ASN A 104 -10.03 33.62 8.61
C ASN A 104 -10.31 33.36 7.13
N LYS A 105 -11.16 34.19 6.50
CA LYS A 105 -11.49 34.06 5.08
C LYS A 105 -10.29 34.33 4.17
N ILE A 106 -9.50 35.36 4.49
CA ILE A 106 -8.27 35.69 3.75
C ILE A 106 -7.21 34.60 3.95
N SER A 107 -6.95 34.23 5.20
CA SER A 107 -5.98 33.19 5.56
C SER A 107 -6.31 31.86 4.91
N PHE A 108 -7.58 31.47 4.88
CA PHE A 108 -8.03 30.26 4.21
C PHE A 108 -7.75 30.31 2.70
N SER A 109 -8.10 31.41 2.01
CA SER A 109 -7.81 31.57 0.58
C SER A 109 -6.31 31.58 0.26
N ILE A 110 -5.47 32.13 1.12
CA ILE A 110 -4.00 32.12 0.92
C ILE A 110 -3.43 30.72 1.19
N LEU A 111 -3.87 30.06 2.26
CA LEU A 111 -3.38 28.73 2.64
C LEU A 111 -3.81 27.65 1.64
N GLU A 112 -5.01 27.75 1.05
CA GLU A 112 -5.44 26.88 -0.06
C GLU A 112 -4.56 27.06 -1.30
N ASN A 113 -4.26 28.32 -1.68
CA ASN A 113 -3.43 28.63 -2.85
C ASN A 113 -1.94 28.27 -2.71
N LEU A 114 -1.47 27.93 -1.51
CA LEU A 114 -0.09 27.49 -1.26
C LEU A 114 0.05 25.95 -1.31
N VAL A 115 -1.06 25.22 -1.35
CA VAL A 115 -1.11 23.74 -1.26
C VAL A 115 -1.58 23.07 -2.55
N PHE A 116 -2.14 23.84 -3.48
CA PHE A 116 -2.45 23.45 -4.86
C PHE A 116 -1.66 24.32 -5.83
#